data_AF-A0A4P8XWJ2-F1
#
_entry.id   AF-A0A4P8XWJ2-F1
#
_cell.length_a   1.000
_cell.length_b   1.000
_cell.length_c   1.000
_cell.angle_alpha   90.00
_cell.angle_beta   90.00
_cell.angle_gamma   90.00
#
_symmetry.space_group_name_H-M   'P 1'
#
loop_
_entity.id
_entity.type
_entity.pdbx_description
1 polymer ?
#
loop_
_entity_poly.entity_id
_entity_poly.type
_entity_poly.pdbx_seq_one_letter_code
_entity_poly.pdbx_strand_id
1 'polypeptide(L)'
;MAIDSYLYGNTANDEMIMSAVSSIVPNEEMFSTLSGNEPFSNQYKLYVPMRVKGDMSHILIELAFHYIAKVIVAAYCNDTNCDPFENSIAERSIKNLQPKIEKSYFQEVYERYEYATMQLQNYIDGEDNSTNNIIQHCFFLAKLDICYRKAAIPSDLSQFFTPATPDEVIEIKEMVLKFGKSFIPRVLRPESKIIFNPNFGFGECLIGETECDMIIDKTIIDLRTDIGTSYPRDRVTKSMVHFLLTEINRDFGNKENAFPIDNLVFYSARYGETEILSLEDIDQYDITKAVNKFTLATNAEHKFDQMIAKEKYKNTPRPNNINSQEQYYSHSQQSRNDDIDRQDYNDGYNQVVRKKKKHTFRKVLILIIVLSLLTIGFVYLKDYYVMNYGNDFAIESILHNLFGLDI
;
A
#
# COMPACT_ATOMS: atom_id res chain seq x y z
N MET A 1 8.30 -18.17 2.42
CA MET A 1 8.82 -18.03 3.79
C MET A 1 8.77 -16.56 4.11
N ALA A 2 8.37 -16.17 5.32
CA ALA A 2 8.32 -14.77 5.71
C ALA A 2 9.67 -14.38 6.32
N ILE A 3 10.05 -13.11 6.30
CA ILE A 3 11.25 -12.60 6.98
C ILE A 3 11.39 -13.09 8.43
N ASP A 4 10.25 -13.27 9.12
CA ASP A 4 10.17 -13.82 10.47
C ASP A 4 10.78 -15.22 10.61
N SER A 5 10.71 -16.06 9.58
CA SER A 5 11.31 -17.40 9.65
C SER A 5 12.83 -17.37 9.71
N TYR A 6 13.47 -16.30 9.20
CA TYR A 6 14.91 -16.13 9.28
C TYR A 6 15.33 -15.50 10.62
N LEU A 7 14.54 -14.54 11.12
CA LEU A 7 14.79 -13.92 12.43
C LEU A 7 14.81 -14.93 13.57
N TYR A 8 13.96 -15.96 13.48
CA TYR A 8 13.85 -17.02 14.47
C TYR A 8 14.36 -18.38 13.96
N GLY A 9 14.99 -18.39 12.78
CA GLY A 9 15.52 -19.59 12.13
C GLY A 9 16.81 -20.07 12.77
N ASN A 10 17.09 -21.36 12.66
CA ASN A 10 18.27 -22.02 13.24
C ASN A 10 19.06 -22.86 12.24
N THR A 11 18.79 -22.71 10.93
CA THR A 11 19.63 -23.32 9.91
C THR A 11 20.91 -22.52 9.74
N ALA A 12 21.98 -23.14 9.24
CA ALA A 12 23.23 -22.45 8.97
C ALA A 12 23.05 -21.25 8.01
N ASN A 13 22.10 -21.35 7.07
CA ASN A 13 21.78 -20.24 6.17
C ASN A 13 21.06 -19.11 6.90
N ASP A 14 20.12 -19.43 7.80
CA ASP A 14 19.41 -18.42 8.60
C ASP A 14 20.40 -17.68 9.51
N GLU A 15 21.30 -18.40 10.18
CA GLU A 15 22.36 -17.81 10.99
C GLU A 15 23.29 -16.90 10.18
N MET A 16 23.66 -17.31 8.95
CA MET A 16 24.48 -16.49 8.06
C MET A 16 23.76 -15.23 7.60
N ILE A 17 22.48 -15.32 7.22
CA ILE A 17 21.62 -14.18 6.87
C ILE A 17 21.53 -13.23 8.07
N MET A 18 21.18 -13.75 9.25
CA MET A 18 21.02 -12.95 10.46
C MET A 18 22.33 -12.32 10.93
N SER A 19 23.45 -12.99 10.72
CA SER A 19 24.78 -12.43 11.00
C SER A 19 25.21 -11.39 9.97
N ALA A 20 24.67 -11.39 8.75
CA ALA A 20 24.87 -10.32 7.77
C ALA A 20 24.05 -9.08 8.14
N VAL A 21 22.78 -9.27 8.52
CA VAL A 21 21.91 -8.16 8.91
C VAL A 21 22.37 -7.56 10.24
N SER A 22 22.65 -8.39 11.24
CA SER A 22 23.02 -7.92 12.58
C SER A 22 24.31 -7.11 12.63
N SER A 23 25.20 -7.24 11.64
CA SER A 23 26.42 -6.41 11.59
C SER A 23 26.15 -4.96 11.19
N ILE A 24 24.97 -4.65 10.66
CA ILE A 24 24.56 -3.30 10.27
C ILE A 24 23.32 -2.81 11.03
N VAL A 25 22.77 -3.60 11.95
CA VAL A 25 21.66 -3.14 12.79
C VAL A 25 22.18 -2.04 13.70
N PRO A 26 21.65 -0.81 13.61
CA PRO A 26 22.12 0.33 14.40
C PRO A 26 21.77 0.15 15.87
N ASN A 27 22.50 0.86 16.74
CA ASN A 27 22.11 1.00 18.14
C ASN A 27 21.09 2.14 18.30
N GLU A 28 20.39 2.17 19.43
CA GLU A 28 19.39 3.20 19.73
C GLU A 28 19.94 4.63 19.68
N GLU A 29 21.23 4.81 20.03
CA GLU A 29 21.92 6.10 20.03
C GLU A 29 22.09 6.71 18.62
N MET A 30 21.96 5.93 17.56
CA MET A 30 22.04 6.42 16.17
C MET A 30 20.72 7.04 15.70
N PHE A 31 19.65 6.89 16.47
CA PHE A 31 18.37 7.46 16.10
C PHE A 31 18.26 8.90 16.59
N SER A 32 17.47 9.69 15.88
CA SER A 32 16.98 10.99 16.31
C SER A 32 15.46 10.99 16.32
N THR A 33 14.83 12.04 16.84
CA THR A 33 13.36 12.18 16.77
C THR A 33 12.96 13.49 16.11
N LEU A 34 11.81 13.51 15.44
CA LEU A 34 11.23 14.74 14.87
C LEU A 34 10.85 15.77 15.95
N SER A 35 10.60 15.33 17.18
CA SER A 35 10.25 16.20 18.30
C SER A 35 11.48 16.79 19.01
N GLY A 36 12.67 16.23 18.79
CA GLY A 36 13.88 16.55 19.53
C GLY A 36 13.96 15.88 20.91
N ASN A 37 13.01 15.01 21.25
CA ASN A 37 13.07 14.15 22.43
C ASN A 37 14.14 13.06 22.27
N GLU A 38 14.57 12.47 23.39
CA GLU A 38 15.41 11.26 23.35
C GLU A 38 14.67 10.12 22.62
N PRO A 39 15.31 9.45 21.64
CA PRO A 39 14.71 8.32 20.94
C PRO A 39 14.35 7.18 21.90
N PHE A 40 13.26 6.48 21.60
CA PHE A 40 12.82 5.31 22.38
C PHE A 40 12.63 5.59 23.89
N SER A 41 12.35 6.84 24.24
CA SER A 41 12.29 7.27 25.63
C SER A 41 11.02 6.81 26.33
N ASN A 42 11.18 6.32 27.56
CA ASN A 42 10.05 6.04 28.46
C ASN A 42 9.34 7.32 28.96
N GLN A 43 9.88 8.51 28.64
CA GLN A 43 9.30 9.80 29.00
C GLN A 43 8.28 10.30 27.97
N TYR A 44 8.11 9.59 26.84
CA TYR A 44 7.09 9.94 25.86
C TYR A 44 5.70 9.98 26.48
N LYS A 45 4.97 11.06 26.18
CA LYS A 45 3.59 11.19 26.62
C LYS A 45 2.70 10.24 25.82
N LEU A 46 2.11 9.25 26.50
CA LEU A 46 1.07 8.42 25.91
C LEU A 46 -0.19 9.26 25.67
N TYR A 47 -0.58 9.43 24.41
CA TYR A 47 -1.81 10.16 24.05
C TYR A 47 -2.99 9.23 23.81
N VAL A 48 -2.76 8.04 23.25
CA VAL A 48 -3.82 7.11 22.88
C VAL A 48 -3.68 5.79 23.65
N PRO A 49 -4.39 5.62 24.79
CA PRO A 49 -4.31 4.39 25.57
C PRO A 49 -4.93 3.20 24.81
N MET A 50 -4.49 1.98 25.15
CA MET A 50 -5.16 0.76 24.69
C MET A 50 -6.49 0.61 25.44
N ARG A 51 -7.61 0.76 24.74
CA ARG A 51 -8.97 0.70 25.32
C ARG A 51 -9.56 -0.68 25.15
N VAL A 52 -9.39 -1.24 23.97
CA VAL A 52 -9.87 -2.58 23.64
C VAL A 52 -8.94 -3.61 24.25
N LYS A 53 -9.47 -4.78 24.64
CA LYS A 53 -8.67 -5.87 25.20
C LYS A 53 -8.84 -7.11 24.32
N GLY A 54 -7.74 -7.75 23.96
CA GLY A 54 -7.71 -9.04 23.27
C GLY A 54 -6.90 -9.00 21.98
N ASP A 55 -6.11 -10.06 21.76
CA ASP A 55 -5.07 -10.12 20.73
C ASP A 55 -5.60 -9.88 19.31
N MET A 56 -6.80 -10.39 19.00
CA MET A 56 -7.40 -10.23 17.67
C MET A 56 -7.84 -8.78 17.38
N SER A 57 -8.44 -8.09 18.35
CA SER A 57 -8.86 -6.71 18.17
C SER A 57 -7.66 -5.77 18.06
N HIS A 58 -6.57 -6.02 18.81
CA HIS A 58 -5.34 -5.22 18.67
C HIS A 58 -4.74 -5.32 17.27
N ILE A 59 -4.66 -6.53 16.70
CA ILE A 59 -4.17 -6.73 15.33
C ILE A 59 -5.08 -6.03 14.31
N LEU A 60 -6.41 -6.13 14.47
CA LEU A 60 -7.35 -5.44 13.59
C LEU A 60 -7.23 -3.91 13.66
N ILE A 61 -7.06 -3.37 14.87
CA ILE A 61 -6.82 -1.93 15.09
C ILE A 61 -5.52 -1.48 14.40
N GLU A 62 -4.44 -2.25 14.57
CA GLU A 62 -3.13 -1.98 13.94
C GLU A 62 -3.26 -1.93 12.41
N LEU A 63 -3.78 -3.00 11.81
CA LEU A 63 -3.91 -3.10 10.35
C LEU A 63 -4.89 -2.05 9.80
N ALA A 64 -6.00 -1.78 10.49
CA ALA A 64 -6.93 -0.74 10.08
C ALA A 64 -6.26 0.64 10.10
N PHE A 65 -5.47 0.94 11.14
CA PHE A 65 -4.67 2.15 11.21
C PHE A 65 -3.67 2.25 10.04
N HIS A 66 -2.98 1.16 9.68
CA HIS A 66 -2.08 1.13 8.52
C HIS A 66 -2.79 1.48 7.21
N TYR A 67 -3.96 0.89 6.93
CA TYR A 67 -4.75 1.24 5.74
C TYR A 67 -5.20 2.71 5.76
N ILE A 68 -5.62 3.23 6.91
CA ILE A 68 -6.04 4.65 7.01
C ILE A 68 -4.84 5.58 6.80
N ALA A 69 -3.66 5.24 7.35
CA ALA A 69 -2.45 6.01 7.13
C ALA A 69 -2.09 6.10 5.64
N LYS A 70 -2.20 4.97 4.91
CA LYS A 70 -2.01 4.95 3.44
C LYS A 70 -3.00 5.85 2.71
N VAL A 71 -4.29 5.76 3.08
CA VAL A 71 -5.36 6.60 2.50
C VAL A 71 -5.11 8.09 2.75
N ILE A 72 -4.68 8.47 3.96
CA ILE A 72 -4.37 9.87 4.30
C ILE A 72 -3.16 10.37 3.52
N VAL A 73 -2.11 9.56 3.45
CA VAL A 73 -0.91 9.89 2.67
C VAL A 73 -1.27 10.06 1.20
N ALA A 74 -2.11 9.18 0.63
CA ALA A 74 -2.58 9.29 -0.74
C ALA A 74 -3.42 10.55 -0.97
N ALA A 75 -4.35 10.87 -0.06
CA ALA A 75 -5.18 12.07 -0.15
C ALA A 75 -4.37 13.38 -0.01
N TYR A 76 -3.28 13.34 0.75
CA TYR A 76 -2.40 14.49 0.93
C TYR A 76 -1.51 14.76 -0.29
N CYS A 77 -0.98 13.70 -0.90
CA CYS A 77 -0.07 13.81 -2.05
C CYS A 77 -0.82 13.94 -3.37
N ASN A 78 -0.21 14.64 -4.34
CA ASN A 78 -0.76 14.81 -5.69
C ASN A 78 -0.31 13.68 -6.66
N ASP A 79 0.21 12.56 -6.15
CA ASP A 79 0.71 11.49 -7.00
C ASP A 79 -0.45 10.60 -7.49
N THR A 80 -0.90 10.86 -8.71
CA THR A 80 -2.01 10.13 -9.34
C THR A 80 -1.63 8.73 -9.82
N ASN A 81 -0.36 8.33 -9.69
CA ASN A 81 0.13 7.03 -10.18
C ASN A 81 0.30 5.98 -9.07
N CYS A 82 -0.02 6.30 -7.81
CA CYS A 82 0.07 5.35 -6.71
C CYS A 82 -1.30 5.02 -6.13
N ASP A 83 -1.72 3.75 -6.25
CA ASP A 83 -2.92 3.22 -5.61
C ASP A 83 -2.52 2.49 -4.30
N PRO A 84 -3.00 2.94 -3.11
CA PRO A 84 -2.70 2.29 -1.84
C PRO A 84 -3.28 0.88 -1.69
N PHE A 85 -4.22 0.48 -2.54
CA PHE A 85 -4.86 -0.83 -2.53
C PHE A 85 -4.23 -1.82 -3.50
N GLU A 86 -3.51 -1.34 -4.52
CA GLU A 86 -2.79 -2.19 -5.47
C GLU A 86 -1.70 -3.00 -4.76
N ASN A 87 -1.68 -4.32 -4.99
CA ASN A 87 -0.76 -5.29 -4.37
C ASN A 87 -0.84 -5.36 -2.84
N SER A 88 -1.85 -4.73 -2.22
CA SER A 88 -2.10 -4.80 -0.79
C SER A 88 -2.39 -6.24 -0.34
N ILE A 89 -2.14 -6.52 0.94
CA ILE A 89 -2.43 -7.86 1.48
C ILE A 89 -3.92 -8.17 1.43
N ALA A 90 -4.80 -7.17 1.59
CA ALA A 90 -6.24 -7.34 1.39
C ALA A 90 -6.59 -7.78 -0.05
N GLU A 91 -6.01 -7.16 -1.08
CA GLU A 91 -6.20 -7.57 -2.48
C GLU A 91 -5.71 -9.01 -2.72
N ARG A 92 -4.52 -9.35 -2.20
CA ARG A 92 -3.98 -10.71 -2.27
C ARG A 92 -4.87 -11.72 -1.54
N SER A 93 -5.45 -11.31 -0.43
CA SER A 93 -6.40 -12.13 0.34
C SER A 93 -7.63 -12.49 -0.48
N ILE A 94 -8.22 -11.54 -1.22
CA ILE A 94 -9.34 -11.80 -2.13
C ILE A 94 -8.97 -12.89 -3.15
N LYS A 95 -7.82 -12.75 -3.83
CA LYS A 95 -7.32 -13.75 -4.79
C LYS A 95 -7.17 -15.13 -4.13
N ASN A 96 -6.68 -15.17 -2.89
CA ASN A 96 -6.48 -16.40 -2.12
C ASN A 96 -7.76 -17.03 -1.56
N LEU A 97 -8.80 -16.23 -1.31
CA LEU A 97 -10.09 -16.69 -0.80
C LEU A 97 -10.92 -17.35 -1.90
N GLN A 98 -10.85 -16.86 -3.14
CA GLN A 98 -11.67 -17.35 -4.26
C GLN A 98 -11.75 -18.89 -4.38
N PRO A 99 -10.66 -19.66 -4.30
CA PRO A 99 -10.75 -21.12 -4.41
C PRO A 99 -11.12 -21.83 -3.09
N LYS A 100 -11.26 -21.12 -1.97
CA LYS A 100 -11.35 -21.72 -0.61
C LYS A 100 -12.71 -21.58 0.07
N ILE A 101 -13.61 -20.72 -0.42
CA ILE A 101 -14.93 -20.49 0.15
C ILE A 101 -16.03 -20.69 -0.89
N GLU A 102 -17.28 -20.80 -0.42
CA GLU A 102 -18.44 -20.95 -1.30
C GLU A 102 -18.56 -19.75 -2.26
N LYS A 103 -18.91 -20.01 -3.52
CA LYS A 103 -18.97 -19.00 -4.59
C LYS A 103 -19.91 -17.82 -4.27
N SER A 104 -21.08 -18.11 -3.70
CA SER A 104 -22.07 -17.10 -3.27
C SER A 104 -21.46 -16.16 -2.24
N TYR A 105 -20.82 -16.72 -1.22
CA TYR A 105 -20.17 -15.99 -0.16
C TYR A 105 -18.95 -15.20 -0.64
N PHE A 106 -18.14 -15.79 -1.52
CA PHE A 106 -17.02 -15.08 -2.15
C PHE A 106 -17.51 -13.83 -2.89
N GLN A 107 -18.62 -13.95 -3.63
CA GLN A 107 -19.20 -12.83 -4.36
C GLN A 107 -19.57 -11.68 -3.41
N GLU A 108 -20.19 -11.97 -2.25
CA GLU A 108 -20.52 -10.95 -1.25
C GLU A 108 -19.27 -10.26 -0.67
N VAL A 109 -18.21 -11.03 -0.35
CA VAL A 109 -16.95 -10.47 0.15
C VAL A 109 -16.25 -9.63 -0.92
N TYR A 110 -16.26 -10.10 -2.17
CA TYR A 110 -15.67 -9.39 -3.29
C TYR A 110 -16.40 -8.08 -3.58
N GLU A 111 -17.73 -8.08 -3.62
CA GLU A 111 -18.54 -6.87 -3.77
C GLU A 111 -18.30 -5.89 -2.62
N ARG A 112 -18.16 -6.38 -1.38
CA ARG A 112 -17.83 -5.54 -0.23
C ARG A 112 -16.43 -4.93 -0.33
N TYR A 113 -15.47 -5.65 -0.90
CA TYR A 113 -14.11 -5.19 -1.18
C TYR A 113 -14.10 -4.11 -2.24
N GLU A 114 -14.70 -4.34 -3.41
CA GLU A 114 -14.82 -3.36 -4.49
C GLU A 114 -15.52 -2.08 -3.99
N TYR A 115 -16.60 -2.23 -3.20
CA TYR A 115 -17.26 -1.09 -2.59
C TYR A 115 -16.35 -0.36 -1.60
N ALA A 116 -15.60 -1.08 -0.76
CA ALA A 116 -14.69 -0.46 0.20
C ALA A 116 -13.58 0.34 -0.48
N THR A 117 -12.89 -0.25 -1.46
CA THR A 117 -11.80 0.42 -2.18
C THR A 117 -12.32 1.61 -3.00
N MET A 118 -13.49 1.48 -3.64
CA MET A 118 -14.14 2.60 -4.34
C MET A 118 -14.43 3.76 -3.38
N GLN A 119 -15.01 3.51 -2.20
CA GLN A 119 -15.31 4.58 -1.24
C GLN A 119 -14.04 5.24 -0.69
N LEU A 120 -12.98 4.46 -0.45
CA LEU A 120 -11.69 5.00 -0.02
C LEU A 120 -11.01 5.80 -1.14
N GLN A 121 -11.15 5.38 -2.40
CA GLN A 121 -10.66 6.12 -3.56
C GLN A 121 -11.40 7.46 -3.72
N ASN A 122 -12.74 7.46 -3.62
CA ASN A 122 -13.52 8.71 -3.62
C ASN A 122 -13.07 9.68 -2.53
N TYR A 123 -12.67 9.18 -1.37
CA TYR A 123 -12.09 10.01 -0.31
C TYR A 123 -10.72 10.58 -0.71
N ILE A 124 -9.83 9.76 -1.28
CA ILE A 124 -8.52 10.19 -1.79
C ILE A 124 -8.68 11.29 -2.85
N ASP A 125 -9.65 11.13 -3.73
CA ASP A 125 -9.94 12.07 -4.82
C ASP A 125 -10.66 13.35 -4.35
N GLY A 126 -11.08 13.41 -3.08
CA GLY A 126 -11.84 14.52 -2.51
C GLY A 126 -13.30 14.61 -2.96
N GLU A 127 -13.86 13.51 -3.49
CA GLU A 127 -15.25 13.40 -3.92
C GLU A 127 -16.23 13.05 -2.78
N ASP A 128 -15.73 12.50 -1.67
CA ASP A 128 -16.51 12.19 -0.45
C ASP A 128 -15.79 12.66 0.83
N ASN A 129 -16.56 13.26 1.75
CA ASN A 129 -16.09 13.78 3.04
C ASN A 129 -16.67 12.99 4.25
N SER A 130 -17.31 11.84 4.03
CA SER A 130 -17.93 11.05 5.11
C SER A 130 -16.93 10.12 5.83
N THR A 131 -16.37 10.58 6.96
CA THR A 131 -15.29 9.83 7.60
C THR A 131 -15.64 8.51 8.27
N ASN A 132 -16.78 8.41 8.97
CA ASN A 132 -17.06 7.18 9.72
C ASN A 132 -17.08 5.94 8.80
N ASN A 133 -17.30 6.16 7.50
CA ASN A 133 -17.22 5.14 6.48
C ASN A 133 -15.78 4.66 6.24
N ILE A 134 -14.78 5.56 6.22
CA ILE A 134 -13.35 5.23 5.99
C ILE A 134 -12.85 4.20 6.99
N ILE A 135 -13.07 4.44 8.29
CA ILE A 135 -12.61 3.52 9.34
C ILE A 135 -13.23 2.14 9.16
N GLN A 136 -14.53 2.08 8.85
CA GLN A 136 -15.22 0.82 8.64
C GLN A 136 -14.74 0.09 7.37
N HIS A 137 -14.38 0.82 6.32
CA HIS A 137 -13.78 0.27 5.11
C HIS A 137 -12.37 -0.28 5.38
N CYS A 138 -11.51 0.49 6.03
CA CYS A 138 -10.16 0.04 6.41
C CYS A 138 -10.19 -1.11 7.41
N PHE A 139 -11.14 -1.14 8.34
CA PHE A 139 -11.33 -2.26 9.27
C PHE A 139 -11.80 -3.54 8.55
N PHE A 140 -12.63 -3.41 7.51
CA PHE A 140 -12.94 -4.52 6.62
C PHE A 140 -11.68 -5.03 5.88
N LEU A 141 -10.85 -4.13 5.33
CA LEU A 141 -9.58 -4.52 4.71
C LEU A 141 -8.64 -5.24 5.69
N ALA A 142 -8.56 -4.77 6.94
CA ALA A 142 -7.80 -5.43 8.01
C ALA A 142 -8.26 -6.88 8.27
N LYS A 143 -9.55 -7.18 8.15
CA LYS A 143 -10.07 -8.55 8.29
C LYS A 143 -9.63 -9.46 7.14
N LEU A 144 -9.65 -8.94 5.91
CA LEU A 144 -9.12 -9.66 4.76
C LEU A 144 -7.62 -9.92 4.95
N ASP A 145 -6.89 -8.92 5.40
CA ASP A 145 -5.46 -8.97 5.64
C ASP A 145 -5.07 -10.10 6.62
N ILE A 146 -5.76 -10.20 7.75
CA ILE A 146 -5.59 -11.29 8.73
C ILE A 146 -5.75 -12.67 8.08
N CYS A 147 -6.69 -12.83 7.15
CA CYS A 147 -6.93 -14.12 6.51
C CYS A 147 -5.73 -14.58 5.68
N TYR A 148 -5.06 -13.63 5.02
CA TYR A 148 -3.83 -13.89 4.30
C TYR A 148 -2.69 -14.25 5.26
N ARG A 149 -2.43 -13.37 6.24
CA ARG A 149 -1.32 -13.50 7.21
C ARG A 149 -1.38 -14.77 8.03
N LYS A 150 -2.57 -15.15 8.49
CA LYS A 150 -2.77 -16.38 9.29
C LYS A 150 -3.00 -17.62 8.43
N ALA A 151 -3.05 -17.46 7.11
CA ALA A 151 -3.48 -18.50 6.16
C ALA A 151 -4.77 -19.22 6.61
N ALA A 152 -5.67 -18.49 7.29
CA ALA A 152 -6.81 -19.03 7.99
C ALA A 152 -8.06 -18.23 7.63
N ILE A 153 -9.15 -18.96 7.36
CA ILE A 153 -10.45 -18.37 7.04
C ILE A 153 -11.31 -18.47 8.30
N PRO A 154 -12.03 -17.40 8.69
CA PRO A 154 -12.98 -17.47 9.80
C PRO A 154 -13.96 -18.62 9.60
N SER A 155 -14.22 -19.39 10.66
CA SER A 155 -15.22 -20.46 10.64
C SER A 155 -16.63 -19.91 10.47
N ASP A 156 -16.89 -18.72 11.01
CA ASP A 156 -18.09 -17.94 10.77
C ASP A 156 -17.71 -16.79 9.84
N LEU A 157 -18.13 -16.93 8.59
CA LEU A 157 -17.77 -16.00 7.55
C LEU A 157 -18.43 -14.62 7.76
N SER A 158 -19.61 -14.54 8.40
CA SER A 158 -20.30 -13.27 8.68
C SER A 158 -19.46 -12.25 9.47
N GLN A 159 -18.41 -12.72 10.13
CA GLN A 159 -17.39 -11.90 10.77
C GLN A 159 -16.73 -10.89 9.83
N PHE A 160 -16.63 -11.16 8.51
CA PHE A 160 -16.15 -10.18 7.53
C PHE A 160 -17.01 -8.91 7.52
N PHE A 161 -18.32 -9.04 7.70
CA PHE A 161 -19.27 -7.93 7.60
C PHE A 161 -19.58 -7.24 8.92
N THR A 162 -19.09 -7.79 10.05
CA THR A 162 -19.24 -7.15 11.34
C THR A 162 -18.45 -5.82 11.36
N PRO A 163 -19.05 -4.67 11.71
CA PRO A 163 -18.32 -3.41 11.79
C PRO A 163 -17.34 -3.38 12.97
N ALA A 164 -16.40 -2.44 12.96
CA ALA A 164 -15.62 -2.10 14.15
C ALA A 164 -16.54 -1.62 15.27
N THR A 165 -16.27 -2.08 16.49
CA THR A 165 -16.97 -1.64 17.70
C THR A 165 -16.71 -0.15 17.99
N PRO A 166 -17.56 0.53 18.79
CA PRO A 166 -17.33 1.93 19.15
C PRO A 166 -15.95 2.19 19.77
N ASP A 167 -15.47 1.30 20.65
CA ASP A 167 -14.16 1.46 21.28
C ASP A 167 -13.00 1.31 20.29
N GLU A 168 -13.07 0.32 19.38
CA GLU A 168 -12.10 0.15 18.28
C GLU A 168 -12.08 1.40 17.39
N VAL A 169 -13.26 1.93 17.03
CA VAL A 169 -13.37 3.15 16.23
C VAL A 169 -12.72 4.33 16.93
N ILE A 170 -13.01 4.59 18.21
CA ILE A 170 -12.45 5.76 18.90
C ILE A 170 -10.92 5.63 19.03
N GLU A 171 -10.42 4.45 19.34
CA GLU A 171 -8.98 4.21 19.45
C GLU A 171 -8.25 4.46 18.12
N ILE A 172 -8.80 3.94 17.01
CA ILE A 172 -8.28 4.21 15.66
C ILE A 172 -8.32 5.71 15.36
N LYS A 173 -9.46 6.38 15.62
CA LYS A 173 -9.62 7.82 15.36
C LYS A 173 -8.53 8.66 16.04
N GLU A 174 -8.26 8.38 17.31
CA GLU A 174 -7.27 9.14 18.07
C GLU A 174 -5.85 8.94 17.54
N MET A 175 -5.48 7.71 17.14
CA MET A 175 -4.19 7.44 16.51
C MET A 175 -4.05 8.16 15.16
N VAL A 176 -5.10 8.15 14.35
CA VAL A 176 -5.13 8.81 13.04
C VAL A 176 -5.03 10.34 13.19
N LEU A 177 -5.74 10.92 14.15
CA LEU A 177 -5.61 12.34 14.50
C LEU A 177 -4.17 12.70 14.89
N LYS A 178 -3.48 11.81 15.63
CA LYS A 178 -2.07 12.02 15.95
C LYS A 178 -1.18 11.92 14.74
N PHE A 179 -1.37 10.90 13.90
CA PHE A 179 -0.62 10.72 12.66
C PHE A 179 -0.71 11.94 11.75
N GLY A 180 -1.92 12.43 11.50
CA GLY A 180 -2.12 13.63 10.69
C GLY A 180 -1.45 14.88 11.27
N LYS A 181 -1.44 15.05 12.59
CA LYS A 181 -0.89 16.27 13.23
C LYS A 181 0.61 16.25 13.44
N SER A 182 1.21 15.10 13.78
CA SER A 182 2.64 15.04 14.14
C SER A 182 3.53 14.47 13.04
N PHE A 183 3.00 13.64 12.15
CA PHE A 183 3.78 12.97 11.11
C PHE A 183 3.66 13.68 9.76
N ILE A 184 2.43 13.79 9.23
CA ILE A 184 2.21 14.27 7.85
C ILE A 184 2.89 15.62 7.54
N PRO A 185 2.74 16.69 8.33
CA PRO A 185 3.27 18.02 7.98
C PRO A 185 4.80 18.06 8.00
N ARG A 186 5.43 17.12 8.72
CA ARG A 186 6.87 17.09 8.96
C ARG A 186 7.62 16.14 8.03
N VAL A 187 6.94 15.10 7.54
CA VAL A 187 7.54 14.05 6.71
C VAL A 187 7.12 14.17 5.25
N LEU A 188 5.90 14.63 4.95
CA LEU A 188 5.37 14.66 3.60
C LEU A 188 5.34 16.05 2.99
N ARG A 189 5.60 16.08 1.68
CA ARG A 189 5.30 17.21 0.80
C ARG A 189 4.28 16.75 -0.25
N PRO A 190 3.46 17.65 -0.81
CA PRO A 190 2.48 17.28 -1.84
C PRO A 190 3.10 16.56 -3.06
N GLU A 191 4.38 16.81 -3.36
CA GLU A 191 5.14 16.23 -4.47
C GLU A 191 5.97 15.00 -4.07
N SER A 192 5.86 14.54 -2.81
CA SER A 192 6.58 13.35 -2.35
C SER A 192 6.14 12.13 -3.14
N LYS A 193 7.10 11.30 -3.54
CA LYS A 193 6.86 10.05 -4.25
C LYS A 193 6.58 8.93 -3.27
N ILE A 194 5.54 8.13 -3.51
CA ILE A 194 5.11 7.13 -2.53
C ILE A 194 5.03 5.75 -3.16
N ILE A 195 5.44 4.74 -2.40
CA ILE A 195 5.23 3.32 -2.72
C ILE A 195 4.49 2.70 -1.53
N PHE A 196 3.19 2.46 -1.67
CA PHE A 196 2.33 1.99 -0.56
C PHE A 196 2.43 0.51 -0.22
N ASN A 197 2.75 -0.33 -1.19
CA ASN A 197 2.92 -1.76 -0.98
C ASN A 197 4.22 -2.19 -1.68
N PRO A 198 5.40 -1.76 -1.17
CA PRO A 198 6.66 -2.04 -1.84
C PRO A 198 6.85 -3.53 -2.08
N ASN A 199 7.14 -3.88 -3.32
CA ASN A 199 7.57 -5.23 -3.70
C ASN A 199 9.08 -5.19 -3.91
N PHE A 200 9.82 -6.05 -3.22
CA PHE A 200 11.28 -6.13 -3.31
C PHE A 200 11.78 -7.08 -4.40
N GLY A 201 10.92 -7.46 -5.34
CA GLY A 201 11.23 -8.17 -6.59
C GLY A 201 12.09 -9.41 -6.40
N PHE A 202 13.30 -9.38 -6.96
CA PHE A 202 14.24 -10.49 -6.84
C PHE A 202 14.66 -10.74 -5.38
N GLY A 203 14.75 -9.69 -4.56
CA GLY A 203 14.95 -9.81 -3.12
C GLY A 203 13.91 -10.70 -2.43
N GLU A 204 12.63 -10.61 -2.80
CA GLU A 204 11.59 -11.51 -2.27
C GLU A 204 11.74 -12.95 -2.79
N CYS A 205 12.38 -13.18 -3.92
CA CYS A 205 12.75 -14.55 -4.34
C CYS A 205 13.83 -15.17 -3.44
N LEU A 206 14.59 -14.34 -2.72
CA LEU A 206 15.66 -14.79 -1.83
C LEU A 206 15.12 -15.26 -0.48
N ILE A 207 14.27 -14.44 0.14
CA ILE A 207 13.76 -14.66 1.50
C ILE A 207 12.25 -14.90 1.57
N GLY A 208 11.56 -14.87 0.44
CA GLY A 208 10.10 -14.89 0.36
C GLY A 208 9.48 -13.52 0.66
N GLU A 209 8.15 -13.51 0.79
CA GLU A 209 7.39 -12.27 0.95
C GLU A 209 7.77 -11.55 2.25
N THR A 210 7.90 -10.23 2.14
CA THR A 210 8.18 -9.34 3.26
C THR A 210 7.25 -8.13 3.17
N GLU A 211 7.01 -7.51 4.30
CA GLU A 211 6.05 -6.42 4.41
C GLU A 211 6.77 -5.16 4.85
N CYS A 212 6.56 -4.09 4.09
CA CYS A 212 7.01 -2.75 4.39
C CYS A 212 5.77 -1.86 4.29
N ASP A 213 5.52 -1.01 5.29
CA ASP A 213 4.26 -0.26 5.32
C ASP A 213 4.15 0.72 4.17
N MET A 214 5.21 1.49 3.92
CA MET A 214 5.34 2.33 2.72
C MET A 214 6.77 2.86 2.58
N ILE A 215 7.12 3.30 1.37
CA ILE A 215 8.32 4.11 1.12
C ILE A 215 7.86 5.50 0.68
N ILE A 216 8.40 6.54 1.31
CA ILE A 216 8.15 7.95 0.94
C ILE A 216 9.48 8.60 0.56
N ASP A 217 9.55 9.09 -0.68
CA ASP A 217 10.73 9.59 -1.38
C ASP A 217 11.86 8.54 -1.44
N LYS A 218 12.59 8.36 -0.33
CA LYS A 218 13.67 7.38 -0.15
C LYS A 218 13.74 6.89 1.30
N THR A 219 12.61 6.91 1.97
CA THR A 219 12.51 6.63 3.40
C THR A 219 11.57 5.47 3.59
N ILE A 220 12.06 4.39 4.20
CA ILE A 220 11.20 3.29 4.65
C ILE A 220 10.45 3.76 5.88
N ILE A 221 9.12 3.64 5.86
CA ILE A 221 8.26 3.97 7.00
C ILE A 221 7.77 2.67 7.64
N ASP A 222 7.95 2.54 8.96
CA ASP A 222 7.34 1.52 9.81
C ASP A 222 6.35 2.19 10.77
N LEU A 223 5.09 1.79 10.71
CA LEU A 223 4.00 2.32 11.50
C LEU A 223 3.75 1.43 12.71
N ARG A 224 3.93 1.98 13.90
CA ARG A 224 3.76 1.28 15.18
C ARG A 224 2.51 1.73 15.90
N THR A 225 1.76 0.75 16.40
CA THR A 225 0.57 1.00 17.24
C THR A 225 0.69 0.35 18.61
N ASP A 226 1.86 -0.17 18.98
CA ASP A 226 2.12 -0.71 20.31
C ASP A 226 2.40 0.40 21.35
N ILE A 227 2.38 0.04 22.64
CA ILE A 227 2.71 0.94 23.77
C ILE A 227 4.17 0.77 24.25
N GLY A 228 4.99 -0.01 23.53
CA GLY A 228 6.39 -0.18 23.88
C GLY A 228 7.15 1.09 23.50
N THR A 229 7.93 1.65 24.43
CA THR A 229 8.85 2.75 24.09
C THR A 229 10.27 2.25 23.84
N SER A 230 10.62 1.04 24.31
CA SER A 230 11.96 0.48 24.15
C SER A 230 12.39 0.30 22.70
N TYR A 231 13.69 0.37 22.46
CA TYR A 231 14.32 0.10 21.17
C TYR A 231 13.80 -1.21 20.52
N PRO A 232 13.06 -1.13 19.40
CA PRO A 232 12.38 -2.28 18.80
C PRO A 232 13.32 -3.01 17.85
N ARG A 233 14.38 -3.64 18.38
CA ARG A 233 15.47 -4.24 17.60
C ARG A 233 14.98 -5.14 16.46
N ASP A 234 13.96 -5.98 16.69
CA ASP A 234 13.42 -6.89 15.68
C ASP A 234 12.79 -6.13 14.50
N ARG A 235 12.05 -5.03 14.76
CA ARG A 235 11.48 -4.17 13.71
C ARG A 235 12.59 -3.45 12.94
N VAL A 236 13.58 -2.89 13.65
CA VAL A 236 14.74 -2.25 13.01
C VAL A 236 15.48 -3.24 12.12
N THR A 237 15.67 -4.47 12.59
CA THR A 237 16.30 -5.54 11.82
C THR A 237 15.51 -5.84 10.54
N LYS A 238 14.17 -5.90 10.59
CA LYS A 238 13.33 -6.08 9.39
C LYS A 238 13.50 -4.94 8.39
N SER A 239 13.48 -3.69 8.84
CA SER A 239 13.69 -2.53 7.96
C SER A 239 15.09 -2.50 7.35
N MET A 240 16.13 -2.94 8.09
CA MET A 240 17.47 -3.12 7.54
C MET A 240 17.53 -4.22 6.48
N VAL A 241 16.74 -5.30 6.61
CA VAL A 241 16.61 -6.30 5.55
C VAL A 241 15.96 -5.69 4.31
N HIS A 242 14.87 -4.93 4.45
CA HIS A 242 14.25 -4.24 3.31
C HIS A 242 15.25 -3.38 2.56
N PHE A 243 16.05 -2.58 3.28
CA PHE A 243 17.16 -1.83 2.72
C PHE A 243 18.14 -2.74 1.95
N LEU A 244 18.63 -3.82 2.58
CA LEU A 244 19.53 -4.77 1.92
C LEU A 244 18.93 -5.39 0.66
N LEU A 245 17.62 -5.68 0.63
CA LEU A 245 16.96 -6.19 -0.57
C LEU A 245 17.00 -5.19 -1.72
N THR A 246 16.87 -3.89 -1.45
CA THR A 246 17.01 -2.84 -2.48
C THR A 246 18.43 -2.76 -3.04
N GLU A 247 19.44 -2.91 -2.18
CA GLU A 247 20.85 -2.95 -2.59
C GLU A 247 21.15 -4.20 -3.43
N ILE A 248 20.66 -5.37 -3.02
CA ILE A 248 20.81 -6.62 -3.78
C ILE A 248 20.10 -6.51 -5.14
N ASN A 249 18.88 -5.97 -5.20
CA ASN A 249 18.20 -5.74 -6.49
C ASN A 249 19.04 -4.86 -7.42
N ARG A 250 19.76 -3.87 -6.89
CA ARG A 250 20.68 -3.01 -7.65
C ARG A 250 21.84 -3.80 -8.22
N ASP A 251 22.50 -4.63 -7.41
CA ASP A 251 23.65 -5.45 -7.83
C ASP A 251 23.27 -6.46 -8.92
N PHE A 252 22.06 -7.01 -8.86
CA PHE A 252 21.54 -7.94 -9.86
C PHE A 252 20.84 -7.26 -11.06
N GLY A 253 20.89 -5.92 -11.15
CA GLY A 253 20.33 -5.18 -12.28
C GLY A 253 18.81 -5.15 -12.37
N ASN A 254 18.10 -5.53 -11.29
CA ASN A 254 16.65 -5.42 -11.18
C ASN A 254 16.24 -3.98 -10.82
N LYS A 255 16.40 -3.08 -11.79
CA LYS A 255 16.27 -1.63 -11.59
C LYS A 255 14.89 -1.18 -11.14
N GLU A 256 13.84 -1.92 -11.49
CA GLU A 256 12.45 -1.58 -11.14
C GLU A 256 12.19 -1.72 -9.64
N ASN A 257 12.95 -2.56 -8.92
CA ASN A 257 12.84 -2.77 -7.48
C ASN A 257 14.08 -2.32 -6.69
N ALA A 258 14.98 -1.57 -7.33
CA ALA A 258 16.24 -1.08 -6.75
C ALA A 258 16.13 0.40 -6.33
N PHE A 259 15.06 0.74 -5.62
CA PHE A 259 14.82 2.11 -5.16
C PHE A 259 15.93 2.55 -4.19
N PRO A 260 16.46 3.77 -4.29
CA PRO A 260 17.40 4.29 -3.30
C PRO A 260 16.70 4.51 -1.96
N ILE A 261 17.34 4.12 -0.87
CA ILE A 261 16.87 4.33 0.50
C ILE A 261 17.95 5.07 1.26
N ASP A 262 17.60 6.24 1.77
CA ASP A 262 18.51 7.11 2.52
C ASP A 262 18.19 7.05 4.03
N ASN A 263 16.95 6.73 4.41
CA ASN A 263 16.48 6.79 5.79
C ASN A 263 15.53 5.65 6.17
N LEU A 264 15.54 5.29 7.45
CA LEU A 264 14.49 4.49 8.09
C LEU A 264 13.74 5.34 9.11
N VAL A 265 12.41 5.24 9.10
CA VAL A 265 11.54 6.01 10.00
C VAL A 265 10.56 5.08 10.69
N PHE A 266 10.46 5.23 12.01
CA PHE A 266 9.50 4.50 12.84
C PHE A 266 8.53 5.51 13.45
N TYR A 267 7.24 5.37 13.19
CA TYR A 267 6.22 6.26 13.73
C TYR A 267 5.40 5.55 14.81
N SER A 268 5.43 6.09 16.03
CA SER A 268 4.71 5.53 17.18
C SER A 268 3.35 6.20 17.36
N ALA A 269 2.29 5.63 16.78
CA ALA A 269 0.97 6.27 16.64
C ALA A 269 0.28 6.67 17.94
N ARG A 270 0.55 5.94 19.03
CA ARG A 270 -0.02 6.25 20.36
C ARG A 270 0.68 7.40 21.07
N TYR A 271 1.92 7.68 20.69
CA TYR A 271 2.77 8.73 21.26
C TYR A 271 2.85 9.94 20.33
N GLY A 272 2.58 9.76 19.03
CA GLY A 272 2.80 10.80 18.03
C GLY A 272 4.27 11.12 17.80
N GLU A 273 5.17 10.20 18.18
CA GLU A 273 6.62 10.35 18.06
C GLU A 273 7.13 9.66 16.79
N THR A 274 8.24 10.18 16.26
CA THR A 274 8.85 9.67 15.03
C THR A 274 10.34 9.56 15.23
N GLU A 275 10.84 8.33 15.26
CA GLU A 275 12.25 8.01 15.28
C GLU A 275 12.80 7.96 13.84
N ILE A 276 13.98 8.53 13.63
CA ILE A 276 14.65 8.64 12.32
C ILE A 276 16.06 8.10 12.43
N LEU A 277 16.43 7.22 11.51
CA LEU A 277 17.79 6.78 11.25
C LEU A 277 18.20 7.24 9.85
N SER A 278 19.32 7.96 9.75
CA SER A 278 20.01 8.17 8.48
C SER A 278 20.90 6.97 8.17
N LEU A 279 20.75 6.39 6.99
CA LEU A 279 21.60 5.28 6.56
C LEU A 279 23.02 5.74 6.19
N GLU A 280 23.23 7.04 5.99
CA GLU A 280 24.58 7.63 5.80
C GLU A 280 25.46 7.48 7.05
N ASP A 281 24.84 7.31 8.23
CA ASP A 281 25.56 7.12 9.50
C ASP A 281 26.10 5.69 9.67
N ILE A 282 25.76 4.77 8.76
CA ILE A 282 26.26 3.39 8.75
C ILE A 282 27.43 3.28 7.77
N ASP A 283 28.53 2.66 8.20
CA ASP A 283 29.72 2.51 7.37
C ASP A 283 29.41 1.73 6.07
N GLN A 284 29.69 2.36 4.92
CA GLN A 284 29.46 1.77 3.61
C GLN A 284 30.21 0.44 3.42
N TYR A 285 31.39 0.27 4.04
CA TYR A 285 32.11 -1.00 4.04
C TYR A 285 31.31 -2.11 4.73
N ASP A 286 30.68 -1.80 5.86
CA ASP A 286 29.85 -2.76 6.58
C ASP A 286 28.57 -3.11 5.82
N ILE A 287 27.96 -2.12 5.14
CA ILE A 287 26.83 -2.35 4.23
C ILE A 287 27.25 -3.30 3.10
N THR A 288 28.35 -3.00 2.39
CA THR A 288 28.83 -3.85 1.28
C THR A 288 29.17 -5.27 1.76
N LYS A 289 29.77 -5.40 2.95
CA LYS A 289 30.05 -6.70 3.56
C LYS A 289 28.77 -7.46 3.90
N ALA A 290 27.75 -6.79 4.42
CA ALA A 290 26.45 -7.36 4.71
C ALA A 290 25.75 -7.84 3.43
N VAL A 291 25.71 -7.01 2.38
CA VAL A 291 25.16 -7.38 1.06
C VAL A 291 25.83 -8.64 0.51
N ASN A 292 27.17 -8.68 0.46
CA ASN A 292 27.92 -9.83 -0.03
C ASN A 292 27.61 -11.11 0.77
N LYS A 293 27.55 -11.00 2.09
CA LYS A 293 27.25 -12.14 2.97
C LYS A 293 25.81 -12.62 2.81
N PHE A 294 24.85 -11.71 2.65
CA PHE A 294 23.44 -12.02 2.42
C PHE A 294 23.23 -12.70 1.06
N THR A 295 23.87 -12.18 0.01
CA THR A 295 23.89 -12.75 -1.34
C THR A 295 24.43 -14.18 -1.34
N LEU A 296 25.52 -14.44 -0.63
CA LEU A 296 26.09 -15.77 -0.48
C LEU A 296 25.15 -16.72 0.28
N ALA A 297 24.62 -16.27 1.44
CA ALA A 297 23.78 -17.09 2.30
C ALA A 297 22.44 -17.49 1.65
N THR A 298 21.93 -16.65 0.75
CA THR A 298 20.67 -16.89 0.03
C THR A 298 20.87 -17.61 -1.31
N ASN A 299 22.12 -17.88 -1.70
CA ASN A 299 22.51 -18.42 -3.01
C ASN A 299 21.91 -17.60 -4.16
N ALA A 300 22.01 -16.27 -4.06
CA ALA A 300 21.29 -15.34 -4.93
C ALA A 300 21.71 -15.48 -6.40
N GLU A 301 23.00 -15.63 -6.71
CA GLU A 301 23.46 -15.81 -8.09
C GLU A 301 22.74 -16.95 -8.82
N HIS A 302 22.72 -18.12 -8.20
CA HIS A 302 22.04 -19.28 -8.77
C HIS A 302 20.51 -19.07 -8.87
N LYS A 303 19.88 -18.43 -7.89
CA LYS A 303 18.43 -18.11 -7.96
C LYS A 303 18.13 -17.09 -9.07
N PHE A 304 19.02 -16.13 -9.29
CA PHE A 304 18.89 -15.13 -10.34
C PHE A 304 18.99 -15.78 -11.72
N ASP A 305 19.99 -16.64 -11.93
CA ASP A 305 20.15 -17.41 -13.17
C ASP A 305 18.91 -18.24 -13.49
N GLN A 306 18.32 -18.90 -12.47
CA GLN A 306 17.07 -19.63 -12.61
C GLN A 306 15.89 -18.73 -12.99
N MET A 307 15.81 -17.53 -12.41
CA MET A 307 14.76 -16.55 -12.72
C MET A 307 14.85 -16.11 -14.18
N ILE A 308 16.05 -15.69 -14.63
CA ILE A 308 16.30 -15.28 -16.02
C ILE A 308 16.04 -16.42 -17.00
N ALA A 309 16.42 -17.65 -16.66
CA ALA A 309 16.14 -18.81 -17.49
C ALA A 309 14.63 -19.07 -17.64
N LYS A 310 13.84 -18.91 -16.56
CA LYS A 310 12.38 -19.05 -16.60
C LYS A 310 11.70 -17.95 -17.43
N GLU A 311 12.16 -16.71 -17.32
CA GLU A 311 11.64 -15.60 -18.14
C GLU A 311 11.94 -15.79 -19.63
N LYS A 312 13.16 -16.22 -19.98
CA LYS A 312 13.50 -16.61 -21.35
C LYS A 312 12.61 -17.74 -21.87
N TYR A 313 12.29 -18.73 -21.03
CA TYR A 313 11.41 -19.84 -21.40
C TYR A 313 9.95 -19.41 -21.60
N LYS A 314 9.45 -18.44 -20.81
CA LYS A 314 8.13 -17.82 -21.02
C LYS A 314 8.05 -17.00 -22.31
N ASN A 315 9.17 -16.35 -22.69
CA ASN A 315 9.26 -15.49 -23.88
C ASN A 315 9.74 -16.24 -25.15
N THR A 316 10.00 -17.54 -25.06
CA THR A 316 10.24 -18.37 -26.24
C THR A 316 8.91 -18.66 -26.92
N PRO A 317 8.71 -18.35 -28.22
CA PRO A 317 7.48 -18.69 -28.90
C PRO A 317 7.25 -20.19 -28.81
N ARG A 318 6.14 -20.59 -28.15
CA ARG A 318 5.77 -22.00 -28.06
C ARG A 318 5.55 -22.53 -29.47
N PRO A 319 6.12 -23.69 -29.85
CA PRO A 319 5.72 -24.34 -31.08
C PRO A 319 4.22 -24.64 -31.00
N ASN A 320 3.48 -24.28 -32.05
CA ASN A 320 2.04 -24.50 -32.18
C ASN A 320 1.72 -25.99 -31.99
N ASN A 321 1.37 -26.38 -30.77
CA ASN A 321 0.72 -27.65 -30.49
C ASN A 321 -0.75 -27.38 -30.22
N ILE A 322 -1.53 -27.72 -31.24
CA ILE A 322 -2.98 -27.86 -31.23
C ILE A 322 -3.34 -28.92 -30.17
N ASN A 323 -4.41 -28.63 -29.41
CA ASN A 323 -5.05 -29.44 -28.36
C ASN A 323 -4.48 -29.30 -26.95
N SER A 324 -5.09 -28.46 -26.10
CA SER A 324 -6.22 -28.86 -25.22
C SER A 324 -6.53 -27.80 -24.15
N GLN A 325 -7.83 -27.54 -23.98
CA GLN A 325 -8.50 -26.93 -22.82
C GLN A 325 -8.33 -25.41 -22.58
N GLU A 326 -8.95 -24.62 -23.45
CA GLU A 326 -9.64 -23.39 -23.01
C GLU A 326 -11.10 -23.74 -22.72
N GLN A 327 -11.52 -23.68 -21.46
CA GLN A 327 -12.94 -23.66 -21.11
C GLN A 327 -13.20 -22.83 -19.85
N TYR A 328 -14.08 -21.83 -20.03
CA TYR A 328 -14.77 -20.92 -19.09
C TYR A 328 -13.98 -19.66 -18.65
N TYR A 329 -14.35 -18.42 -19.02
CA TYR A 329 -15.64 -17.83 -19.42
C TYR A 329 -15.51 -16.84 -20.61
N SER A 330 -16.34 -17.03 -21.65
CA SER A 330 -17.02 -15.91 -22.32
C SER A 330 -18.38 -16.42 -22.80
N HIS A 331 -19.47 -15.79 -22.38
CA HIS A 331 -20.77 -15.92 -23.02
C HIS A 331 -21.49 -14.58 -22.89
N SER A 332 -21.61 -13.88 -24.00
CA SER A 332 -22.93 -13.66 -24.59
C SER A 332 -22.74 -13.22 -26.04
N GLN A 333 -23.23 -14.03 -26.98
CA GLN A 333 -24.10 -13.63 -28.10
C GLN A 333 -24.35 -14.87 -28.99
N GLN A 334 -25.46 -15.56 -28.72
CA GLN A 334 -26.27 -16.26 -29.74
C GLN A 334 -26.80 -15.18 -30.72
N SER A 335 -27.04 -15.39 -32.02
CA SER A 335 -27.22 -16.58 -32.84
C SER A 335 -27.27 -16.16 -34.32
N ARG A 336 -26.65 -16.98 -35.18
CA ARG A 336 -26.95 -17.31 -36.60
C ARG A 336 -27.02 -16.22 -37.68
N ASN A 337 -26.22 -16.50 -38.71
CA ASN A 337 -26.32 -16.03 -40.09
C ASN A 337 -27.70 -16.31 -40.70
N ASP A 338 -28.15 -15.41 -41.57
CA ASP A 338 -28.59 -15.72 -42.93
C ASP A 338 -28.47 -14.44 -43.80
N ASP A 339 -27.70 -14.54 -44.88
CA ASP A 339 -27.49 -13.49 -45.89
C ASP A 339 -28.72 -13.36 -46.79
N ILE A 340 -29.42 -12.21 -46.80
CA ILE A 340 -30.17 -11.71 -47.97
C ILE A 340 -30.15 -10.16 -48.01
N ASP A 341 -29.68 -9.63 -49.14
CA ASP A 341 -29.85 -8.29 -49.75
C ASP A 341 -29.72 -7.02 -48.90
N ARG A 342 -28.47 -6.52 -48.80
CA ARG A 342 -28.15 -5.13 -48.51
C ARG A 342 -28.00 -4.33 -49.82
N GLN A 343 -29.00 -3.56 -50.23
CA GLN A 343 -28.70 -2.37 -51.03
C GLN A 343 -29.73 -1.22 -51.01
N ASP A 344 -31.00 -1.42 -50.65
CA ASP A 344 -32.01 -0.35 -50.84
C ASP A 344 -32.47 0.43 -49.59
N TYR A 345 -31.86 0.23 -48.42
CA TYR A 345 -32.29 0.91 -47.18
C TYR A 345 -31.37 2.04 -46.68
N ASN A 346 -30.26 2.32 -47.39
CA ASN A 346 -29.16 3.15 -46.84
C ASN A 346 -29.20 4.65 -47.19
N ASP A 347 -30.08 5.11 -48.07
CA ASP A 347 -30.04 6.50 -48.55
C ASP A 347 -30.96 7.46 -47.78
N GLY A 348 -31.99 6.95 -47.07
CA GLY A 348 -32.89 7.79 -46.26
C GLY A 348 -32.37 8.12 -44.85
N TYR A 349 -31.62 7.22 -44.21
CA TYR A 349 -31.22 7.34 -42.80
C TYR A 349 -30.02 8.29 -42.59
N ASN A 350 -29.14 8.41 -43.59
CA ASN A 350 -27.88 9.13 -43.47
C ASN A 350 -27.99 10.67 -43.50
N GLN A 351 -29.12 11.24 -43.94
CA GLN A 351 -29.32 12.69 -43.92
C GLN A 351 -29.83 13.24 -42.57
N VAL A 352 -30.56 12.44 -41.78
CA VAL A 352 -31.11 12.88 -40.47
C VAL A 352 -30.04 12.81 -39.36
N VAL A 353 -29.11 11.84 -39.44
CA VAL A 353 -28.05 11.65 -38.43
C VAL A 353 -26.95 12.72 -38.52
N ARG A 354 -26.66 13.26 -39.71
CA ARG A 354 -25.62 14.30 -39.90
C ARG A 354 -25.98 15.66 -39.29
N LYS A 355 -27.26 16.03 -39.19
CA LYS A 355 -27.69 17.29 -38.55
C LYS A 355 -27.74 17.22 -37.01
N LYS A 356 -28.03 16.05 -36.41
CA LYS A 356 -28.03 15.87 -34.94
C LYS A 356 -26.61 15.74 -34.33
N LYS A 357 -25.65 15.12 -35.02
CA LYS A 357 -24.27 14.94 -34.49
C LYS A 357 -23.49 16.25 -34.28
N LYS A 358 -23.73 17.29 -35.10
CA LYS A 358 -22.97 18.55 -35.03
C LYS A 358 -23.32 19.42 -33.79
N HIS A 359 -24.54 19.30 -33.27
CA HIS A 359 -25.00 20.02 -32.08
C HIS A 359 -24.59 19.32 -30.78
N THR A 360 -24.56 17.98 -30.76
CA THR A 360 -24.12 17.20 -29.59
C THR A 360 -22.61 17.30 -29.39
N PHE A 361 -21.82 17.28 -30.47
CA PHE A 361 -20.35 17.40 -30.38
C PHE A 361 -19.90 18.76 -29.84
N ARG A 362 -20.56 19.87 -30.22
CA ARG A 362 -20.27 21.20 -29.66
C ARG A 362 -20.60 21.30 -28.17
N LYS A 363 -21.68 20.67 -27.70
CA LYS A 363 -22.04 20.66 -26.27
C LYS A 363 -21.06 19.83 -25.44
N VAL A 364 -20.63 18.68 -25.95
CA VAL A 364 -19.62 17.83 -25.30
C VAL A 364 -18.26 18.53 -25.25
N LEU A 365 -17.85 19.20 -26.33
CA LEU A 365 -16.59 19.94 -26.36
C LEU A 365 -16.57 21.14 -25.39
N ILE A 366 -17.69 21.87 -25.28
CA ILE A 366 -17.81 22.96 -24.30
C ILE A 366 -17.78 22.40 -22.87
N LEU A 367 -18.43 21.26 -22.62
CA LEU A 367 -18.41 20.62 -21.30
C LEU A 367 -16.99 20.18 -20.92
N ILE A 368 -16.24 19.60 -21.85
CA ILE A 368 -14.83 19.22 -21.64
C ILE A 368 -13.99 20.46 -21.34
N ILE A 369 -14.13 21.54 -22.12
CA ILE A 369 -13.36 22.78 -21.89
C ILE A 369 -13.71 23.39 -20.53
N VAL A 370 -14.99 23.42 -20.14
CA VAL A 370 -15.42 23.94 -18.83
C VAL A 370 -14.88 23.07 -17.69
N LEU A 371 -14.93 21.75 -17.82
CA LEU A 371 -14.36 20.81 -16.83
C LEU A 371 -12.85 20.98 -16.72
N SER A 372 -12.13 21.12 -17.84
CA SER A 372 -10.68 21.38 -17.86
C SER A 372 -10.31 22.73 -17.24
N LEU A 373 -11.10 23.79 -17.49
CA LEU A 373 -10.87 25.09 -16.87
C LEU A 373 -11.18 25.08 -15.37
N LEU A 374 -12.19 24.31 -14.93
CA LEU A 374 -12.49 24.11 -13.52
C LEU A 374 -11.40 23.31 -12.81
N THR A 375 -10.85 22.25 -13.43
CA THR A 375 -9.72 21.49 -12.86
C THR A 375 -8.47 22.35 -12.77
N ILE A 376 -8.13 23.10 -13.82
CA ILE A 376 -7.00 24.04 -13.79
C ILE A 376 -7.22 25.11 -12.72
N GLY A 377 -8.44 25.62 -12.57
CA GLY A 377 -8.81 26.57 -11.53
C GLY A 377 -8.67 25.98 -10.12
N PHE A 378 -9.08 24.72 -9.91
CA PHE A 378 -8.94 24.02 -8.63
C PHE A 378 -7.47 23.75 -8.28
N VAL A 379 -6.66 23.34 -9.25
CA VAL A 379 -5.21 23.14 -9.06
C VAL A 379 -4.54 24.45 -8.69
N TYR A 380 -4.82 25.54 -9.43
CA TYR A 380 -4.26 26.86 -9.10
C TYR A 380 -4.74 27.40 -7.75
N LEU A 381 -5.99 27.13 -7.37
CA LEU A 381 -6.51 27.54 -6.07
C LEU A 381 -5.85 26.72 -4.95
N LYS A 382 -5.68 25.41 -5.13
CA LYS A 382 -4.95 24.53 -4.20
C LYS A 382 -3.50 25.00 -4.03
N ASP A 383 -2.79 25.25 -5.13
CA ASP A 383 -1.40 25.71 -5.11
C ASP A 383 -1.27 27.10 -4.46
N TYR A 384 -2.19 28.02 -4.76
CA TYR A 384 -2.24 29.35 -4.14
C TYR A 384 -2.53 29.30 -2.64
N TYR A 385 -3.40 28.38 -2.20
CA TYR A 385 -3.73 28.22 -0.77
C TYR A 385 -2.58 27.54 0.00
N VAL A 386 -1.96 26.51 -0.56
CA VAL A 386 -0.79 25.85 0.05
C VAL A 386 0.39 26.83 0.15
N MET A 387 0.62 27.68 -0.86
CA MET A 387 1.66 28.72 -0.81
C MET A 387 1.40 29.82 0.24
N ASN A 388 0.14 30.17 0.52
CA ASN A 388 -0.18 31.31 1.40
C ASN A 388 -0.54 30.91 2.85
N TYR A 389 -1.03 29.69 3.07
CA TYR A 389 -1.51 29.21 4.38
C TYR A 389 -0.72 28.01 4.94
N GLY A 390 0.22 27.45 4.17
CA GLY A 390 1.13 26.38 4.61
C GLY A 390 0.51 24.97 4.60
N ASN A 391 1.36 23.96 4.82
CA ASN A 391 0.98 22.54 4.86
C ASN A 391 -0.07 22.22 5.96
N ASP A 392 -0.09 23.01 7.03
CA ASP A 392 -0.97 22.79 8.18
C ASP A 392 -2.45 22.92 7.80
N PHE A 393 -2.83 23.83 6.90
CA PHE A 393 -4.23 24.01 6.49
C PHE A 393 -4.76 22.85 5.62
N ALA A 394 -3.93 22.29 4.73
CA ALA A 394 -4.32 21.14 3.90
C ALA A 394 -4.56 19.90 4.77
N ILE A 395 -3.72 19.72 5.80
CA ILE A 395 -3.87 18.65 6.78
C ILE A 395 -5.07 18.90 7.67
N GLU A 396 -5.30 20.14 8.11
CA GLU A 396 -6.51 20.49 8.87
C GLU A 396 -7.77 20.23 8.05
N SER A 397 -7.80 20.50 6.75
CA SER A 397 -8.93 20.15 5.88
C SER A 397 -9.11 18.64 5.74
N ILE A 398 -8.02 17.88 5.57
CA ILE A 398 -8.04 16.41 5.51
C ILE A 398 -8.57 15.85 6.85
N LEU A 399 -8.06 16.34 7.97
CA LEU A 399 -8.47 15.94 9.31
C LEU A 399 -9.89 16.42 9.65
N HIS A 400 -10.32 17.58 9.19
CA HIS A 400 -11.68 18.08 9.35
C HIS A 400 -12.65 17.18 8.58
N ASN A 401 -12.34 16.87 7.32
CA ASN A 401 -13.05 15.90 6.51
C ASN A 401 -12.96 14.48 7.09
N LEU A 402 -11.92 14.16 7.87
CA LEU A 402 -11.79 12.89 8.57
C LEU A 402 -12.41 12.86 9.99
N PHE A 403 -12.81 13.96 10.60
CA PHE A 403 -13.26 13.88 11.99
C PHE A 403 -14.48 14.72 12.30
N GLY A 404 -14.95 15.53 11.35
CA GLY A 404 -16.03 16.50 11.56
C GLY A 404 -15.73 17.44 12.73
N LEU A 405 -14.45 17.63 13.04
CA LEU A 405 -13.98 18.47 14.13
C LEU A 405 -13.59 19.81 13.55
N ASP A 406 -14.28 20.87 13.94
CA ASP A 406 -13.69 22.20 13.94
C ASP A 406 -12.46 22.14 14.87
N ILE A 407 -11.26 22.29 14.30
CA ILE A 407 -9.97 22.23 15.02
C ILE A 407 -9.74 23.55 15.76
#